data_AF-A0A960UJD2-F1
#
_entry.id   AF-A0A960UJD2-F1
#
_cell.length_a   1.000
_cell.length_b   1.000
_cell.length_c   1.000
_cell.angle_alpha   90.00
_cell.angle_beta   90.00
_cell.angle_gamma   90.00
#
_symmetry.space_group_name_H-M   'P 1'
#
loop_
_entity.id
_entity.type
_entity.pdbx_description
1 polymer ?
#
loop_
_entity_poly.entity_id
_entity_poly.type
_entity_poly.pdbx_seq_one_letter_code
_entity_poly.pdbx_strand_id
1 'polypeptide(L)'
;DVQAPPAVKDILRAACYDCHSNETRWPWYSRVAPVSWWLADHVHEGRKDLNFSRWPILDFEAQRDAREDIVQQIEKGEMPLASYRLGHPEARLDAGQKAVLLDWARGGGEVEEDLEGMY
;
A
#
# COMPACT_ATOMS: atom_id res chain seq x y z
N ASP A 1 8.74 -5.66 7.91
CA ASP A 1 7.86 -4.59 7.41
C ASP A 1 8.51 -3.94 6.19
N VAL A 2 7.77 -3.16 5.40
CA VAL A 2 8.31 -2.45 4.22
C VAL A 2 9.51 -1.59 4.63
N GLN A 3 10.61 -1.67 3.88
CA GLN A 3 11.76 -0.77 4.09
C GLN A 3 11.47 0.56 3.39
N ALA A 4 11.07 1.56 4.18
CA ALA A 4 10.68 2.88 3.71
C ALA A 4 10.75 3.91 4.84
N PRO A 5 10.83 5.22 4.51
CA PRO A 5 10.73 6.29 5.48
C PRO A 5 9.45 6.23 6.33
N PRO A 6 9.45 6.73 7.58
CA PRO A 6 8.27 6.71 8.46
C PRO A 6 7.00 7.29 7.81
N ALA A 7 7.12 8.41 7.09
CA ALA A 7 5.97 9.03 6.41
C ALA A 7 5.33 8.10 5.37
N VAL A 8 6.13 7.34 4.62
CA VAL A 8 5.62 6.35 3.66
C VAL A 8 4.89 5.24 4.38
N LYS A 9 5.48 4.70 5.46
CA LYS A 9 4.87 3.62 6.25
C LYS A 9 3.53 4.03 6.82
N ASP A 10 3.42 5.25 7.33
CA ASP A 10 2.17 5.76 7.90
C ASP A 10 1.07 5.84 6.84
N ILE A 11 1.40 6.31 5.63
CA ILE A 11 0.45 6.38 4.52
C ILE A 11 0.05 4.96 4.07
N LEU A 12 1.01 4.05 3.87
CA LEU A 12 0.72 2.67 3.48
C LEU A 12 -0.20 1.96 4.49
N ARG A 13 0.03 2.18 5.79
CA ARG A 13 -0.81 1.63 6.85
C ARG A 13 -2.23 2.17 6.84
N ALA A 14 -2.39 3.48 6.60
CA ALA A 14 -3.70 4.12 6.57
C ALA A 14 -4.51 3.80 5.30
N ALA A 15 -3.85 3.70 4.14
CA ALA A 15 -4.52 3.65 2.85
C ALA A 15 -4.47 2.29 2.15
N CYS A 16 -3.51 1.42 2.48
CA CYS A 16 -3.23 0.21 1.71
C CYS A 16 -3.31 -1.08 2.53
N TYR A 17 -2.86 -1.08 3.79
CA TYR A 17 -2.67 -2.31 4.57
C TYR A 17 -3.97 -3.08 4.86
N ASP A 18 -5.10 -2.40 4.96
CA ASP A 18 -6.38 -3.06 5.20
C ASP A 18 -6.72 -4.06 4.09
N CYS A 19 -6.33 -3.80 2.84
CA CYS A 19 -6.53 -4.72 1.71
C CYS A 19 -5.27 -5.50 1.34
N HIS A 20 -4.09 -4.89 1.45
CA HIS A 20 -2.83 -5.43 0.92
C HIS A 20 -1.87 -5.91 2.02
N SER A 21 -2.35 -6.32 3.20
CA SER A 21 -1.49 -6.90 4.25
C SER A 21 -2.23 -7.94 5.08
N ASN A 22 -1.49 -8.73 5.86
CA ASN A 22 -2.05 -9.61 6.87
C ASN A 22 -2.48 -8.86 8.14
N GLU A 23 -2.29 -7.54 8.20
CA GLU A 23 -2.65 -6.66 9.32
C GLU A 23 -4.02 -5.97 9.11
N THR A 24 -4.90 -6.58 8.29
CA THR A 24 -6.22 -6.03 7.99
C THR A 24 -7.03 -5.69 9.25
N ARG A 25 -7.46 -4.43 9.36
CA ARG A 25 -8.38 -4.00 10.42
C ARG A 25 -9.81 -4.31 9.98
N TRP A 26 -10.31 -5.45 10.42
CA TRP A 26 -11.65 -5.91 10.05
C TRP A 26 -12.75 -5.11 10.77
N PRO A 27 -13.63 -4.41 10.06
CA PRO A 27 -14.77 -3.73 10.65
C PRO A 27 -15.80 -4.74 11.18
N TRP A 28 -16.64 -4.35 12.13
CA TRP A 28 -17.60 -5.27 12.78
C TRP A 28 -18.50 -6.04 11.79
N TYR A 29 -18.86 -5.41 10.67
CA TYR A 29 -19.72 -6.00 9.64
C TYR A 29 -19.02 -7.10 8.81
N SER A 30 -17.70 -7.26 8.92
CA SER A 30 -16.97 -8.36 8.29
C SER A 30 -17.31 -9.73 8.87
N ARG A 31 -18.15 -9.78 9.91
CA ARG A 31 -18.63 -11.02 10.55
C ARG A 31 -20.08 -11.36 10.18
N VAL A 32 -20.73 -10.56 9.33
CA VAL A 32 -22.13 -10.74 8.95
C VAL A 32 -22.23 -11.18 7.49
N ALA A 33 -22.87 -12.33 7.24
CA ALA A 33 -23.09 -12.83 5.89
C ALA A 33 -24.23 -12.06 5.18
N PRO A 34 -24.16 -11.84 3.84
CA PRO A 34 -23.09 -12.28 2.92
C PRO A 34 -21.92 -11.30 2.83
N VAL A 35 -21.97 -10.16 3.53
CA VAL A 35 -20.96 -9.08 3.47
C VAL A 35 -19.57 -9.58 3.87
N SER A 36 -19.49 -10.47 4.86
CA SER A 36 -18.26 -11.11 5.32
C SER A 36 -17.53 -11.87 4.20
N TRP A 37 -18.26 -12.61 3.36
CA TRP A 37 -17.68 -13.37 2.25
C TRP A 37 -17.15 -12.44 1.17
N TRP A 38 -17.94 -11.44 0.80
CA TRP A 38 -17.55 -10.44 -0.19
C TRP A 38 -16.29 -9.68 0.23
N LEU A 39 -16.22 -9.21 1.48
CA LEU A 39 -15.03 -8.52 2.00
C LEU A 39 -13.81 -9.45 2.05
N ALA A 40 -13.99 -10.68 2.51
CA ALA A 40 -12.90 -11.65 2.60
C ALA A 40 -12.33 -11.96 1.21
N ASP A 41 -13.19 -12.12 0.21
CA ASP A 41 -12.82 -12.33 -1.20
C ASP A 41 -12.03 -11.12 -1.75
N HIS A 42 -12.54 -9.90 -1.57
CA HIS A 42 -11.85 -8.68 -2.01
C HIS A 42 -10.47 -8.49 -1.37
N VAL A 43 -10.35 -8.73 -0.05
CA VAL A 43 -9.04 -8.67 0.63
C VAL A 43 -8.13 -9.81 0.16
N HIS A 44 -8.68 -10.99 -0.12
CA HIS A 44 -7.91 -12.11 -0.65
C HIS A 44 -7.34 -11.79 -2.04
N GLU A 45 -8.16 -11.25 -2.95
CA GLU A 45 -7.71 -10.80 -4.28
C GLU A 45 -6.68 -9.67 -4.17
N GLY A 46 -6.93 -8.64 -3.35
CA GLY A 46 -5.95 -7.56 -3.15
C GLY A 46 -4.59 -8.07 -2.67
N ARG A 47 -4.56 -9.07 -1.78
CA ARG A 47 -3.31 -9.71 -1.32
C ARG A 47 -2.63 -10.59 -2.37
N LYS A 48 -3.35 -11.09 -3.38
CA LYS A 48 -2.74 -11.82 -4.50
C LYS A 48 -1.96 -10.87 -5.39
N ASP A 49 -2.50 -9.68 -5.65
CA ASP A 49 -1.84 -8.65 -6.44
C ASP A 49 -0.65 -8.05 -5.68
N LEU A 50 -0.85 -7.70 -4.40
CA LEU A 50 0.22 -7.17 -3.55
C LEU A 50 -0.04 -7.45 -2.07
N ASN A 51 0.97 -7.98 -1.36
CA ASN A 51 0.91 -8.18 0.09
C ASN A 51 2.15 -7.59 0.80
N PHE A 52 2.00 -6.45 1.45
CA PHE A 52 3.03 -5.76 2.22
C PHE A 52 3.60 -6.59 3.38
N SER A 53 2.85 -7.54 3.93
CA SER A 53 3.39 -8.46 4.93
C SER A 53 4.43 -9.43 4.35
N ARG A 54 4.47 -9.60 3.01
CA ARG A 54 5.48 -10.36 2.29
C ARG A 54 6.60 -9.50 1.71
N TRP A 55 6.52 -8.18 1.80
CA TRP A 55 7.54 -7.27 1.28
C TRP A 55 8.99 -7.65 1.64
N PRO A 56 9.31 -8.01 2.91
CA PRO A 56 10.70 -8.30 3.30
C PRO A 56 11.31 -9.54 2.66
N ILE A 57 10.50 -10.40 2.05
CA ILE A 57 10.95 -11.65 1.41
C ILE A 57 10.87 -11.58 -0.12
N LEU A 58 10.39 -10.47 -0.69
CA LEU A 58 10.44 -10.23 -2.13
C LEU A 58 11.87 -9.93 -2.54
N ASP A 59 12.29 -10.45 -3.70
CA ASP A 59 13.54 -10.04 -4.32
C ASP A 59 13.44 -8.61 -4.89
N PHE A 60 14.57 -8.07 -5.35
CA PHE A 60 14.65 -6.70 -5.85
C PHE A 60 13.71 -6.45 -7.03
N GLU A 61 13.60 -7.40 -7.96
CA GLU A 61 12.76 -7.26 -9.14
C GLU A 61 11.28 -7.23 -8.76
N ALA A 62 10.83 -8.14 -7.90
CA ALA A 62 9.46 -8.14 -7.41
C ALA A 62 9.12 -6.88 -6.59
N GLN A 63 10.07 -6.32 -5.83
CA GLN A 63 9.87 -5.05 -5.14
C GLN A 63 9.77 -3.87 -6.12
N ARG A 64 10.58 -3.86 -7.18
CA ARG A 64 10.51 -2.84 -8.24
C ARG A 64 9.16 -2.89 -8.94
N ASP A 65 8.74 -4.07 -9.40
CA ASP A 65 7.48 -4.24 -10.13
C ASP A 65 6.28 -3.83 -9.25
N ALA A 66 6.28 -4.23 -7.97
CA ALA A 66 5.26 -3.79 -7.02
C ALA A 66 5.22 -2.26 -6.83
N ARG A 67 6.38 -1.59 -6.81
CA ARG A 67 6.45 -0.12 -6.75
C ARG A 67 5.91 0.53 -8.03
N GLU A 68 6.23 -0.02 -9.19
CA GLU A 68 5.70 0.46 -10.47
C GLU A 68 4.18 0.36 -10.54
N ASP A 69 3.61 -0.74 -10.06
CA ASP A 69 2.15 -0.91 -9.96
C ASP A 69 1.52 0.11 -9.00
N ILE A 70 2.15 0.35 -7.84
CA ILE A 70 1.71 1.40 -6.89
C ILE A 70 1.68 2.78 -7.58
N VAL A 71 2.73 3.14 -8.33
CA VAL A 71 2.79 4.40 -9.08
C VAL A 71 1.60 4.50 -10.04
N GLN A 72 1.40 3.48 -10.87
CA GLN A 72 0.32 3.48 -11.86
C GLN A 72 -1.07 3.61 -11.21
N GLN A 73 -1.33 2.86 -10.14
CA GLN A 73 -2.62 2.87 -9.45
C GLN A 73 -2.92 4.21 -8.78
N ILE A 74 -1.91 4.87 -8.21
CA ILE A 74 -2.04 6.20 -7.59
C ILE A 74 -2.27 7.28 -8.67
N GLU A 75 -1.51 7.24 -9.77
CA GLU A 75 -1.62 8.21 -10.87
C GLU A 75 -2.97 8.12 -11.58
N LYS A 76 -3.47 6.90 -11.83
CA LYS A 76 -4.81 6.69 -12.39
C LYS A 76 -5.93 7.04 -11.40
N GLY A 77 -5.60 7.18 -10.11
CA GLY A 77 -6.59 7.39 -9.05
C GLY A 77 -7.49 6.18 -8.82
N GLU A 78 -7.06 5.00 -9.24
CA GLU A 78 -7.74 3.72 -9.05
C GLU A 78 -7.65 3.27 -7.58
N MET A 79 -6.53 3.60 -6.92
CA MET A 79 -6.31 3.29 -5.51
C MET A 79 -6.16 4.53 -4.60
N PRO A 80 -6.69 4.47 -3.37
CA PRO A 80 -7.62 3.44 -2.88
C PRO A 80 -9.00 3.54 -3.53
N LEU A 81 -9.69 2.40 -3.68
CA LEU A 81 -10.99 2.31 -4.33
C LEU A 81 -11.97 3.39 -3.83
N ALA A 82 -12.70 4.03 -4.74
CA ALA A 82 -13.65 5.09 -4.39
C ALA A 82 -14.70 4.62 -3.36
N SER A 83 -15.19 3.38 -3.48
CA SER A 83 -16.11 2.76 -2.53
C SER A 83 -15.50 2.60 -1.14
N TYR A 84 -14.24 2.20 -1.06
CA TYR A 84 -13.52 2.06 0.21
C TYR A 84 -13.39 3.42 0.92
N ARG A 85 -13.05 4.47 0.17
CA ARG A 85 -12.90 5.85 0.65
C ARG A 85 -14.22 6.46 1.17
N LEU A 86 -15.39 5.89 0.87
CA LEU A 86 -16.66 6.35 1.45
C LEU A 86 -16.77 5.98 2.93
N GLY A 87 -16.28 4.81 3.31
CA GLY A 87 -16.28 4.32 4.70
C GLY A 87 -14.98 4.60 5.47
N HIS A 88 -13.89 4.91 4.76
CA HIS A 88 -12.55 5.08 5.32
C HIS A 88 -11.95 6.41 4.84
N PRO A 89 -12.36 7.55 5.42
CA PRO A 89 -11.83 8.86 5.04
C PRO A 89 -10.32 8.98 5.27
N GLU A 90 -9.77 8.27 6.24
CA GLU A 90 -8.33 8.19 6.54
C GLU A 90 -7.51 7.56 5.40
N ALA A 91 -8.14 6.77 4.53
CA ALA A 91 -7.50 6.18 3.36
C ALA A 91 -7.46 7.15 2.16
N ARG A 92 -8.04 8.35 2.26
CA ARG A 92 -8.03 9.32 1.17
C ARG A 92 -6.67 9.98 1.06
N LEU A 93 -5.92 9.61 0.03
CA LEU A 93 -4.64 10.23 -0.29
C LEU A 93 -4.83 11.68 -0.76
N ASP A 94 -4.32 12.63 0.00
CA ASP A 94 -4.18 14.03 -0.44
C ASP A 94 -2.98 14.20 -1.39
N ALA A 95 -2.82 15.41 -1.95
CA ALA A 95 -1.76 15.68 -2.91
C ALA A 95 -0.35 15.50 -2.33
N GLY A 96 -0.14 15.82 -1.06
CA GLY A 96 1.15 15.65 -0.38
C GLY A 96 1.46 14.19 -0.12
N GLN A 97 0.49 13.42 0.37
CA GLN A 97 0.62 11.98 0.59
C GLN A 97 0.89 11.23 -0.72
N LYS A 98 0.22 11.61 -1.81
CA LYS A 98 0.51 11.07 -3.14
C LYS A 98 1.94 11.36 -3.56
N ALA A 99 2.40 12.60 -3.39
CA ALA A 99 3.76 12.97 -3.75
C ALA A 99 4.80 12.14 -2.97
N VAL A 100 4.62 11.97 -1.66
CA VAL A 100 5.50 11.14 -0.81
C VAL A 100 5.53 9.68 -1.27
N LEU A 101 4.36 9.09 -1.57
CA LEU A 101 4.30 7.71 -2.05
C LEU A 101 4.94 7.54 -3.44
N LEU A 102 4.67 8.47 -4.37
CA LEU A 102 5.20 8.42 -5.72
C LEU A 102 6.72 8.61 -5.74
N ASP A 103 7.25 9.50 -4.91
CA ASP A 103 8.69 9.72 -4.77
C ASP A 103 9.39 8.46 -4.28
N TRP A 104 8.91 7.88 -3.17
CA TRP A 104 9.44 6.62 -2.65
C TRP A 104 9.33 5.47 -3.65
N ALA A 105 8.17 5.31 -4.30
CA ALA A 105 7.95 4.21 -5.24
C ALA A 105 8.84 4.32 -6.49
N ARG A 106 9.23 5.54 -6.90
CA ARG A 106 10.15 5.76 -8.02
C ARG A 106 11.63 5.63 -7.62
N GLY A 107 11.94 5.36 -6.36
CA GLY A 107 13.32 5.22 -5.87
C GLY A 107 13.94 6.51 -5.33
N GLY A 108 13.15 7.56 -5.08
CA GLY A 108 13.62 8.85 -4.55
C GLY A 108 14.32 8.78 -3.19
N GLY A 109 14.17 7.68 -2.45
CA GLY A 109 14.83 7.44 -1.17
C GLY A 109 16.11 6.59 -1.20
N GLU A 110 16.49 6.00 -2.34
CA GLU A 110 17.70 5.15 -2.44
C GLU A 110 18.96 5.97 -2.79
N VAL A 111 18.80 7.17 -3.35
CA VAL A 111 19.93 8.00 -3.85
C VAL A 111 20.76 8.62 -2.72
N GLU A 112 20.18 8.88 -1.54
CA GLU A 112 20.92 9.52 -0.42
C GLU A 112 21.81 8.53 0.36
N GLU A 113 21.35 7.29 0.59
CA GLU A 113 22.14 6.29 1.36
C GLU A 113 23.32 5.72 0.54
N ASP A 114 23.19 5.62 -0.78
CA ASP A 114 24.28 5.14 -1.66
C ASP A 114 25.45 6.14 -1.77
N LEU A 115 25.21 7.44 -1.48
CA LEU A 115 26.24 8.48 -1.55
C LEU A 115 27.01 8.66 -0.23
N GLU A 116 26.41 8.33 0.92
CA GLU A 116 27.11 8.34 2.22
C GLU A 116 27.95 7.07 2.46
N GLY A 117 27.68 5.96 1.76
CA GLY A 117 28.48 4.74 1.83
C GLY A 117 29.74 4.71 0.94
N MET A 118 29.96 5.77 0.14
CA MET A 118 31.06 5.87 -0.82
C MET A 118 32.22 6.80 -0.40
N TYR A 119 32.20 7.32 0.84
CA TYR A 119 33.28 8.16 1.41
C TYR A 119 33.81 7.62 2.74
#